data_AF-A0A0F7GF86-F1
#
_entry.id   AF-A0A0F7GF86-F1
#
_cell.length_a   1.000
_cell.length_b   1.000
_cell.length_c   1.000
_cell.angle_alpha   90.00
_cell.angle_beta   90.00
_cell.angle_gamma   90.00
#
_symmetry.space_group_name_H-M   'P 1'
#
loop_
_entity.id
_entity.type
_entity.pdbx_description
1 polymer ?
#
loop_
_entity_poly.entity_id
_entity_poly.type
_entity_poly.pdbx_seq_one_letter_code
_entity_poly.pdbx_strand_id
1 'polypeptide(L)'
;MKKYLQEVYTFFWVPLILGLVSYVFFQLRDILLGITALVSLSAIYTLFRLYLLHRKVWLLGILACVVLALFGFAFLRTPTEGIFINGLKVTSATVVLNGGTVQLSSSPAVNGDYVKGKIITLTAIPGPGYDWISWTGTEQDTSIISSITIGQTNQIRVTFEPRVALIINNQLVIGSFVRFDEGSITINPAPGADGKYSKGQSLSLTARANSGYDWFSWAGTVNDTFNPSSIVMNGTVQNVSVVFEPRSFIYINTQLVIDSSIDFPQGTVLVNPAPGDDGKYAYGTKVTISAIPSQGYGWKDWSGTGQDTINPTQITINSDKHISIVFEPHYSLSVGGQVSTGTSVNVIGGSVNISQTPGIDGLYSPAVQINITAVPTEGYRFDRWSGDVTGTNSTISLNMNSNKNITPVFIKTFALTVSVSPSDGGTVTIPGTTSYDTGSKVTVTATPKEGYKFEHWEGDASGINLSVIIDMNSNKAATAVFTKIP
;
A
#
# COMPACT_ATOMS: atom_id res chain seq x y z
N MET A 1 -31.63 -13.74 -52.13
CA MET A 1 -32.43 -14.67 -52.95
C MET A 1 -31.59 -15.75 -53.63
N LYS A 2 -30.57 -15.43 -54.45
CA LYS A 2 -29.68 -16.44 -55.07
C LYS A 2 -28.98 -17.38 -54.08
N LYS A 3 -28.42 -16.84 -52.98
CA LYS A 3 -27.76 -17.63 -51.93
C LYS A 3 -28.70 -18.62 -51.23
N TYR A 4 -29.93 -18.17 -50.94
CA TYR A 4 -30.97 -18.99 -50.31
C TYR A 4 -31.48 -20.11 -51.24
N LEU A 5 -31.68 -19.82 -52.53
CA LEU A 5 -32.02 -20.83 -53.54
C LEU A 5 -30.90 -21.87 -53.74
N GLN A 6 -29.64 -21.43 -53.67
CA GLN A 6 -28.49 -22.31 -53.77
C GLN A 6 -28.35 -23.19 -52.52
N GLU A 7 -28.62 -22.66 -51.33
CA GLU A 7 -28.66 -23.44 -50.09
C GLU A 7 -29.81 -24.47 -50.10
N VAL A 8 -31.01 -24.09 -50.52
CA VAL A 8 -32.16 -25.03 -50.65
C VAL A 8 -31.87 -26.12 -51.69
N TYR A 9 -31.27 -25.77 -52.83
CA TYR A 9 -30.88 -26.75 -53.83
C TYR A 9 -29.82 -27.73 -53.32
N THR A 10 -28.77 -27.21 -52.66
CA THR A 10 -27.60 -28.00 -52.26
C THR A 10 -27.84 -28.84 -51.01
N PHE A 11 -28.63 -28.32 -50.05
CA PHE A 11 -28.85 -28.99 -48.76
C PHE A 11 -30.17 -29.75 -48.67
N PHE A 12 -31.17 -29.44 -49.50
CA PHE A 12 -32.46 -30.12 -49.48
C PHE A 12 -32.64 -31.03 -50.70
N TRP A 13 -32.55 -30.49 -51.92
CA TRP A 13 -32.90 -31.24 -53.13
C TRP A 13 -31.82 -32.24 -53.56
N VAL A 14 -30.54 -31.86 -53.55
CA VAL A 14 -29.45 -32.76 -53.96
C VAL A 14 -29.36 -34.00 -53.05
N PRO A 15 -29.40 -33.89 -51.71
CA PRO A 15 -29.38 -35.05 -50.82
C PRO A 15 -30.65 -35.88 -50.90
N LEU A 16 -31.83 -35.26 -51.08
CA LEU A 16 -33.09 -35.97 -51.26
C LEU A 16 -33.10 -36.79 -52.54
N ILE A 17 -32.63 -36.22 -53.65
CA ILE A 17 -32.55 -36.92 -54.95
C ILE A 17 -31.49 -38.03 -54.89
N LEU A 18 -30.31 -37.77 -54.34
CA LEU A 18 -29.28 -38.81 -54.16
C LEU A 18 -29.73 -39.91 -53.20
N GLY A 19 -30.47 -39.56 -52.15
CA GLY A 19 -31.08 -40.49 -51.20
C GLY A 19 -32.14 -41.37 -51.85
N LEU A 20 -33.04 -40.78 -52.64
CA LEU A 20 -34.06 -41.51 -53.41
C LEU A 20 -33.45 -42.38 -54.49
N VAL A 21 -32.48 -41.88 -55.25
CA VAL A 21 -31.78 -42.65 -56.30
C VAL A 21 -30.99 -43.79 -55.68
N SER A 22 -30.30 -43.56 -54.57
CA SER A 22 -29.57 -44.62 -53.84
C SER A 22 -30.52 -45.66 -53.24
N TYR A 23 -31.65 -45.22 -52.66
CA TYR A 23 -32.67 -46.12 -52.10
C TYR A 23 -33.31 -46.98 -53.20
N VAL A 24 -33.64 -46.38 -54.34
CA VAL A 24 -34.17 -47.09 -55.52
C VAL A 24 -33.13 -48.06 -56.09
N PHE A 25 -31.85 -47.68 -56.15
CA PHE A 25 -30.77 -48.60 -56.55
C PHE A 25 -30.58 -49.75 -55.55
N PHE A 26 -30.71 -49.50 -54.25
CA PHE A 26 -30.60 -50.53 -53.22
C PHE A 26 -31.78 -51.51 -53.28
N GLN A 27 -33.00 -51.00 -53.42
CA GLN A 27 -34.22 -51.78 -53.66
C GLN A 27 -34.11 -52.58 -54.96
N LEU A 28 -33.68 -51.97 -56.07
CA LEU A 28 -33.48 -52.67 -57.35
C LEU A 28 -32.41 -53.75 -57.24
N ARG A 29 -31.31 -53.52 -56.52
CA ARG A 29 -30.28 -54.53 -56.28
C ARG A 29 -30.84 -55.70 -55.48
N ASP A 30 -31.56 -55.45 -54.41
CA ASP A 30 -32.10 -56.49 -53.54
C ASP A 30 -33.27 -57.25 -54.22
N ILE A 31 -34.05 -56.58 -55.07
CA ILE A 31 -35.06 -57.20 -55.95
C ILE A 31 -34.38 -58.04 -57.05
N LEU A 32 -33.30 -57.56 -57.68
CA LEU A 32 -32.56 -58.30 -58.71
C LEU A 32 -31.87 -59.53 -58.10
N LEU A 33 -31.41 -59.44 -56.84
CA LEU A 33 -30.90 -60.57 -56.06
C LEU A 33 -32.01 -61.59 -55.74
N GLY A 34 -33.20 -61.13 -55.37
CA GLY A 34 -34.37 -61.98 -55.18
C GLY A 34 -34.79 -62.71 -56.47
N ILE A 35 -34.80 -61.99 -57.59
CA ILE A 35 -35.12 -62.53 -58.92
C ILE A 35 -34.07 -63.56 -59.35
N THR A 36 -32.78 -63.26 -59.21
CA THR A 36 -31.69 -64.20 -59.58
C THR A 36 -31.70 -65.45 -58.71
N ALA A 37 -32.02 -65.36 -57.42
CA ALA A 37 -32.21 -66.52 -56.54
C ALA A 37 -33.41 -67.39 -56.98
N LEU A 38 -34.56 -66.77 -57.28
CA LEU A 38 -35.75 -67.46 -57.78
C LEU A 38 -35.51 -68.14 -59.14
N VAL A 39 -34.86 -67.45 -60.07
CA VAL A 39 -34.49 -67.97 -61.38
C VAL A 39 -33.51 -69.14 -61.23
N SER A 40 -32.55 -69.04 -60.31
CA SER A 40 -31.58 -70.12 -60.06
C SER A 40 -32.22 -71.34 -59.39
N LEU A 41 -33.16 -71.16 -58.44
CA LEU A 41 -33.96 -72.26 -57.88
C LEU A 41 -34.81 -72.95 -58.95
N SER A 42 -35.42 -72.17 -59.85
CA SER A 42 -36.17 -72.69 -60.99
C SER A 42 -35.27 -73.49 -61.95
N ALA A 43 -34.06 -72.99 -62.23
CA ALA A 43 -33.08 -73.68 -63.06
C ALA A 43 -32.60 -74.99 -62.40
N ILE A 44 -32.33 -74.98 -61.09
CA ILE A 44 -31.97 -76.18 -60.30
C ILE A 44 -33.09 -77.22 -60.38
N TYR A 45 -34.33 -76.81 -60.13
CA TYR A 45 -35.49 -77.70 -60.19
C TYR A 45 -35.66 -78.32 -61.59
N THR A 46 -35.52 -77.50 -62.64
CA THR A 46 -35.67 -77.93 -64.03
C THR A 46 -34.56 -78.90 -64.44
N LEU A 47 -33.31 -78.61 -64.08
CA LEU A 47 -32.15 -79.46 -64.37
C LEU A 47 -32.21 -80.79 -63.60
N PHE A 48 -32.64 -80.76 -62.33
CA PHE A 48 -32.86 -81.96 -61.53
C PHE A 48 -33.98 -82.85 -62.12
N ARG A 49 -35.08 -82.24 -62.58
CA ARG A 49 -36.18 -82.94 -63.25
C ARG A 49 -35.76 -83.55 -64.59
N LEU A 50 -34.99 -82.82 -65.41
CA LEU A 50 -34.42 -83.32 -66.67
C LEU A 50 -33.46 -84.50 -66.45
N TYR A 51 -32.67 -84.46 -65.37
CA TYR A 51 -31.80 -85.58 -64.99
C TYR A 51 -32.62 -86.83 -64.63
N LEU A 52 -33.70 -86.71 -63.85
CA LEU A 52 -34.56 -87.84 -63.52
C LEU A 52 -35.22 -88.46 -64.76
N LEU A 53 -35.50 -87.67 -65.79
CA LEU A 53 -36.14 -88.13 -67.03
C LEU A 53 -35.16 -88.85 -67.99
N HIS A 54 -33.94 -88.32 -68.15
CA HIS A 54 -33.00 -88.79 -69.17
C HIS A 54 -31.77 -89.51 -68.62
N ARG A 55 -31.54 -89.50 -67.30
CA ARG A 55 -30.41 -90.14 -66.58
C ARG A 55 -29.01 -89.86 -67.14
N LYS A 56 -28.81 -88.71 -67.82
CA LYS A 56 -27.49 -88.31 -68.34
C LYS A 56 -26.66 -87.61 -67.26
N VAL A 57 -25.51 -88.19 -66.92
CA VAL A 57 -24.61 -87.72 -65.84
C VAL A 57 -24.12 -86.28 -66.03
N TRP A 58 -24.01 -85.78 -67.27
CA TRP A 58 -23.56 -84.40 -67.52
C TRP A 58 -24.53 -83.34 -66.95
N LEU A 59 -25.83 -83.67 -66.79
CA LEU A 59 -26.80 -82.76 -66.14
C LEU A 59 -26.53 -82.56 -64.65
N LEU A 60 -26.00 -83.57 -63.94
CA LEU A 60 -25.56 -83.43 -62.55
C LEU A 60 -24.34 -82.50 -62.44
N GLY A 61 -23.44 -82.52 -63.43
CA GLY A 61 -22.31 -81.59 -63.51
C GLY A 61 -22.76 -80.13 -63.64
N ILE A 62 -23.72 -79.86 -64.52
CA ILE A 62 -24.30 -78.52 -64.68
C ILE A 62 -25.04 -78.09 -63.41
N LEU A 63 -25.81 -78.99 -62.79
CA LEU A 63 -26.52 -78.73 -61.53
C LEU A 63 -25.54 -78.34 -60.42
N ALA A 64 -24.42 -79.05 -60.29
CA ALA A 64 -23.37 -78.74 -59.31
C ALA A 64 -22.74 -77.36 -59.57
N CYS A 65 -22.49 -76.98 -60.83
CA CYS A 65 -22.01 -75.65 -61.17
C CYS A 65 -22.99 -74.54 -60.78
N VAL A 66 -24.30 -74.73 -61.00
CA VAL A 66 -25.34 -73.74 -60.64
C VAL A 66 -25.46 -73.62 -59.12
N VAL A 67 -25.39 -74.73 -58.38
CA VAL A 67 -25.39 -74.72 -56.91
C VAL A 67 -24.13 -74.07 -56.34
N LEU A 68 -22.95 -74.36 -56.91
CA LEU A 68 -21.68 -73.73 -56.50
C LEU A 68 -21.65 -72.23 -56.81
N ALA A 69 -22.24 -71.79 -57.93
CA ALA A 69 -22.38 -70.37 -58.24
C ALA A 69 -23.28 -69.63 -57.23
N LEU A 70 -24.38 -70.25 -56.79
CA LEU A 70 -25.24 -69.72 -55.73
C LEU A 70 -24.54 -69.67 -54.36
N PHE A 71 -23.82 -70.74 -53.99
CA PHE A 71 -23.03 -70.76 -52.74
C PHE A 71 -21.89 -69.75 -52.76
N GLY A 72 -21.21 -69.58 -53.90
CA GLY A 72 -20.17 -68.58 -54.10
C GLY A 72 -20.71 -67.14 -54.01
N PHE A 73 -21.94 -66.91 -54.45
CA PHE A 73 -22.58 -65.59 -54.37
C PHE A 73 -23.07 -65.26 -52.94
N ALA A 74 -23.50 -66.25 -52.17
CA ALA A 74 -23.92 -66.07 -50.78
C ALA A 74 -22.73 -65.84 -49.81
N PHE A 75 -21.53 -66.34 -50.11
CA PHE A 75 -20.35 -66.25 -49.24
C PHE A 75 -19.49 -64.99 -49.41
N LEU A 76 -19.81 -64.10 -50.34
CA LEU A 76 -19.04 -62.85 -50.56
C LEU A 76 -19.54 -61.65 -49.76
N ARG A 77 -20.46 -61.82 -48.80
CA ARG A 77 -20.77 -60.76 -47.84
C ARG A 77 -19.74 -60.80 -46.71
N THR A 78 -18.66 -60.04 -46.86
CA THR A 78 -17.80 -59.70 -45.72
C THR A 78 -18.62 -58.90 -44.70
N PRO A 79 -18.60 -59.24 -43.40
CA PRO A 79 -19.27 -58.45 -42.39
C PRO A 79 -18.70 -57.02 -42.37
N THR A 80 -19.57 -56.02 -42.36
CA THR A 80 -19.21 -54.60 -42.34
C THR A 80 -19.78 -53.93 -41.10
N GLU A 81 -19.02 -53.00 -40.51
CA GLU A 81 -19.38 -52.30 -39.27
C GLU A 81 -19.19 -50.78 -39.41
N GLY A 82 -19.97 -50.00 -38.67
CA GLY A 82 -19.91 -48.54 -38.71
C GLY A 82 -18.92 -47.95 -37.70
N ILE A 83 -18.50 -46.71 -37.95
CA ILE A 83 -17.79 -45.88 -36.96
C ILE A 83 -18.68 -44.68 -36.64
N PHE A 84 -18.77 -44.32 -35.37
CA PHE A 84 -19.40 -43.10 -34.90
C PHE A 84 -18.40 -42.27 -34.10
N ILE A 85 -18.28 -40.98 -34.42
CA ILE A 85 -17.41 -40.04 -33.70
C ILE A 85 -18.29 -38.94 -33.11
N ASN A 86 -18.26 -38.78 -31.79
CA ASN A 86 -19.15 -37.86 -31.03
C ASN A 86 -20.64 -38.06 -31.38
N GLY A 87 -21.04 -39.31 -31.64
CA GLY A 87 -22.40 -39.67 -32.02
C GLY A 87 -22.76 -39.47 -33.51
N LEU A 88 -21.85 -38.92 -34.33
CA LEU A 88 -22.04 -38.77 -35.77
C LEU A 88 -21.53 -40.00 -36.52
N LYS A 89 -22.37 -40.60 -37.38
CA LYS A 89 -21.93 -41.71 -38.27
C LYS A 89 -20.89 -41.18 -39.26
N VAL A 90 -19.76 -41.87 -39.35
CA VAL A 90 -18.70 -41.53 -40.31
C VAL A 90 -19.12 -41.94 -41.71
N THR A 91 -19.23 -40.96 -42.61
CA THR A 91 -19.62 -41.17 -44.02
C THR A 91 -18.53 -40.76 -45.02
N SER A 92 -17.44 -40.14 -44.54
CA SER A 92 -16.29 -39.74 -45.36
C SER A 92 -14.98 -39.87 -44.57
N ALA A 93 -13.84 -39.69 -45.24
CA ALA A 93 -12.52 -39.69 -44.60
C ALA A 93 -12.26 -38.48 -43.67
N THR A 94 -13.21 -37.53 -43.56
CA THR A 94 -13.10 -36.38 -42.68
C THR A 94 -14.40 -36.15 -41.93
N VAL A 95 -14.30 -35.91 -40.62
CA VAL A 95 -15.42 -35.57 -39.76
C VAL A 95 -15.16 -34.21 -39.15
N VAL A 96 -16.03 -33.24 -39.44
CA VAL A 96 -15.96 -31.89 -38.88
C VAL A 96 -16.79 -31.85 -37.60
N LEU A 97 -16.18 -31.37 -36.52
CA LEU A 97 -16.78 -31.31 -35.18
C LEU A 97 -16.68 -29.89 -34.65
N ASN A 98 -17.39 -29.61 -33.56
CA ASN A 98 -17.18 -28.38 -32.82
C ASN A 98 -15.76 -28.41 -32.18
N GLY A 99 -14.95 -27.40 -32.45
CA GLY A 99 -13.59 -27.28 -31.95
C GLY A 99 -12.49 -27.97 -32.78
N GLY A 100 -12.82 -28.70 -33.85
CA GLY A 100 -11.80 -29.33 -34.70
C GLY A 100 -12.33 -30.30 -35.75
N THR A 101 -11.41 -31.01 -36.39
CA THR A 101 -11.71 -32.05 -37.37
C THR A 101 -11.02 -33.36 -37.02
N VAL A 102 -11.59 -34.49 -37.44
CA VAL A 102 -10.94 -35.79 -37.38
C VAL A 102 -10.74 -36.30 -38.81
N GLN A 103 -9.49 -36.59 -39.15
CA GLN A 103 -9.13 -37.23 -40.41
C GLN A 103 -8.94 -38.74 -40.20
N LEU A 104 -9.42 -39.52 -41.16
CA LEU A 104 -9.32 -40.96 -41.17
C LEU A 104 -8.40 -41.40 -42.30
N SER A 105 -7.54 -42.37 -42.03
CA SER A 105 -6.61 -42.97 -43.01
C SER A 105 -7.30 -43.58 -44.23
N SER A 106 -8.60 -43.89 -44.16
CA SER A 106 -9.37 -44.33 -45.31
C SER A 106 -10.86 -43.97 -45.19
N SER A 107 -11.50 -43.73 -46.34
CA SER A 107 -12.94 -43.49 -46.44
C SER A 107 -13.74 -44.78 -46.22
N PRO A 108 -14.95 -44.70 -45.63
CA PRO A 108 -15.86 -45.85 -45.59
C PRO A 108 -16.34 -46.23 -47.00
N ALA A 109 -16.92 -47.43 -47.12
CA ALA A 109 -17.67 -47.80 -48.32
C ALA A 109 -18.93 -46.92 -48.49
N VAL A 110 -19.60 -47.01 -49.64
CA VAL A 110 -20.75 -46.12 -50.01
C VAL A 110 -21.90 -46.16 -49.00
N ASN A 111 -22.04 -47.24 -48.22
CA ASN A 111 -23.00 -47.41 -47.13
C ASN A 111 -22.55 -46.81 -45.77
N GLY A 112 -21.34 -46.24 -45.68
CA GLY A 112 -20.77 -45.70 -44.45
C GLY A 112 -20.18 -46.76 -43.52
N ASP A 113 -19.90 -47.96 -44.03
CA ASP A 113 -19.39 -49.09 -43.24
C ASP A 113 -17.96 -49.48 -43.67
N TYR A 114 -17.24 -50.13 -42.76
CA TYR A 114 -15.88 -50.62 -42.96
C TYR A 114 -15.83 -52.14 -42.89
N VAL A 115 -14.91 -52.75 -43.64
CA VAL A 115 -14.68 -54.20 -43.60
C VAL A 115 -14.11 -54.60 -42.24
N LYS A 116 -14.69 -55.64 -41.63
CA LYS A 116 -14.21 -56.21 -40.37
C LYS A 116 -12.73 -56.63 -40.46
N GLY A 117 -11.96 -56.33 -39.42
CA GLY A 117 -10.52 -56.59 -39.31
C GLY A 117 -9.62 -55.48 -39.86
N LYS A 118 -10.18 -54.46 -40.53
CA LYS A 118 -9.40 -53.30 -41.00
C LYS A 118 -8.96 -52.43 -39.83
N ILE A 119 -7.75 -51.89 -39.89
CA ILE A 119 -7.26 -50.88 -38.95
C ILE A 119 -7.47 -49.51 -39.58
N ILE A 120 -8.09 -48.60 -38.83
CA ILE A 120 -8.31 -47.21 -39.23
C ILE A 120 -7.56 -46.31 -38.27
N THR A 121 -6.54 -45.62 -38.78
CA THR A 121 -5.89 -44.51 -38.07
C THR A 121 -6.76 -43.26 -38.12
N LEU A 122 -6.89 -42.60 -36.97
CA LEU A 122 -7.63 -41.37 -36.72
C LEU A 122 -6.65 -40.28 -36.30
N THR A 123 -6.74 -39.10 -36.89
CA THR A 123 -5.92 -37.94 -36.55
C THR A 123 -6.84 -36.78 -36.19
N ALA A 124 -6.76 -36.31 -34.93
CA ALA A 124 -7.46 -35.10 -34.51
C ALA A 124 -6.67 -33.88 -34.97
N ILE A 125 -7.38 -32.90 -35.52
CA ILE A 125 -6.82 -31.62 -35.93
C ILE A 125 -7.66 -30.55 -35.21
N PRO A 126 -7.16 -30.00 -34.09
CA PRO A 126 -7.83 -28.91 -33.40
C PRO A 126 -8.05 -27.71 -34.33
N GLY A 127 -9.22 -27.09 -34.21
CA GLY A 127 -9.53 -25.85 -34.90
C GLY A 127 -8.78 -24.67 -34.27
N PRO A 128 -8.76 -23.49 -34.93
CA PRO A 128 -8.15 -22.30 -34.38
C PRO A 128 -8.71 -21.97 -32.98
N GLY A 129 -7.83 -21.83 -31.99
CA GLY A 129 -8.20 -21.53 -30.61
C GLY A 129 -8.76 -22.72 -29.82
N TYR A 130 -8.51 -23.96 -30.24
CA TYR A 130 -8.85 -25.18 -29.50
C TYR A 130 -7.61 -26.06 -29.34
N ASP A 131 -7.59 -26.83 -28.26
CA ASP A 131 -6.64 -27.92 -28.04
C ASP A 131 -7.35 -29.27 -28.14
N TRP A 132 -6.63 -30.29 -28.62
CA TRP A 132 -7.06 -31.68 -28.46
C TRP A 132 -6.77 -32.13 -27.03
N ILE A 133 -7.73 -32.77 -26.38
CA ILE A 133 -7.62 -33.23 -24.99
C ILE A 133 -7.49 -34.73 -24.90
N SER A 134 -8.41 -35.46 -25.54
CA SER A 134 -8.44 -36.92 -25.41
C SER A 134 -9.25 -37.59 -26.50
N TRP A 135 -8.97 -38.88 -26.65
CA TRP A 135 -9.87 -39.85 -27.25
C TRP A 135 -10.52 -40.70 -26.16
N THR A 136 -11.68 -41.27 -26.47
CA THR A 136 -12.22 -42.44 -25.75
C THR A 136 -12.82 -43.40 -26.76
N GLY A 137 -12.63 -44.70 -26.54
CA GLY A 137 -13.15 -45.74 -27.44
C GLY A 137 -12.22 -46.04 -28.61
N THR A 138 -10.94 -45.66 -28.50
CA THR A 138 -9.87 -46.04 -29.45
C THR A 138 -8.88 -47.00 -28.81
N GLU A 139 -7.90 -47.49 -29.57
CA GLU A 139 -6.88 -48.42 -29.06
C GLU A 139 -5.74 -47.69 -28.32
N GLN A 140 -5.50 -46.42 -28.62
CA GLN A 140 -4.47 -45.58 -27.99
C GLN A 140 -5.00 -44.16 -27.71
N ASP A 141 -5.45 -43.91 -26.49
CA ASP A 141 -6.07 -42.63 -26.14
C ASP A 141 -5.08 -41.51 -25.74
N THR A 142 -3.77 -41.76 -25.82
CA THR A 142 -2.71 -40.87 -25.28
C THR A 142 -2.08 -39.92 -26.29
N SER A 143 -2.46 -40.01 -27.57
CA SER A 143 -1.88 -39.20 -28.65
C SER A 143 -2.96 -38.60 -29.54
N ILE A 144 -2.63 -37.48 -30.18
CA ILE A 144 -3.48 -36.81 -31.18
C ILE A 144 -3.79 -37.72 -32.38
N ILE A 145 -2.94 -38.72 -32.63
CA ILE A 145 -3.15 -39.81 -33.57
C ILE A 145 -3.46 -41.08 -32.78
N SER A 146 -4.55 -41.76 -33.14
CA SER A 146 -4.94 -43.05 -32.58
C SER A 146 -5.37 -44.03 -33.67
N SER A 147 -5.60 -45.30 -33.33
CA SER A 147 -6.13 -46.32 -34.23
C SER A 147 -7.33 -47.03 -33.64
N ILE A 148 -8.12 -47.64 -34.52
CA ILE A 148 -9.14 -48.63 -34.16
C ILE A 148 -9.07 -49.83 -35.12
N THR A 149 -9.25 -51.03 -34.60
CA THR A 149 -9.52 -52.24 -35.38
C THR A 149 -11.02 -52.47 -35.45
N ILE A 150 -11.54 -52.60 -36.68
CA ILE A 150 -12.98 -52.80 -36.92
C ILE A 150 -13.37 -54.24 -36.53
N GLY A 151 -13.79 -54.46 -35.29
CA GLY A 151 -14.31 -55.75 -34.82
C GLY A 151 -15.84 -55.79 -34.69
N GLN A 152 -16.40 -54.62 -34.40
CA GLN A 152 -17.82 -54.30 -34.17
C GLN A 152 -18.02 -52.82 -34.49
N THR A 153 -19.25 -52.31 -34.41
CA THR A 153 -19.50 -50.87 -34.50
C THR A 153 -18.76 -50.11 -33.39
N ASN A 154 -17.84 -49.21 -33.77
CA ASN A 154 -17.02 -48.43 -32.84
C ASN A 154 -17.70 -47.10 -32.49
N GLN A 155 -17.85 -46.83 -31.19
CA GLN A 155 -18.33 -45.55 -30.65
C GLN A 155 -17.15 -44.79 -30.06
N ILE A 156 -16.77 -43.70 -30.72
CA ILE A 156 -15.59 -42.92 -30.39
C ILE A 156 -16.03 -41.55 -29.90
N ARG A 157 -15.37 -41.05 -28.87
CA ARG A 157 -15.43 -39.62 -28.54
C ARG A 157 -14.06 -38.99 -28.68
N VAL A 158 -14.05 -37.78 -29.22
CA VAL A 158 -12.90 -36.89 -29.24
C VAL A 158 -13.28 -35.61 -28.53
N THR A 159 -12.41 -35.15 -27.64
CA THR A 159 -12.63 -33.94 -26.86
C THR A 159 -11.70 -32.85 -27.33
N PHE A 160 -12.27 -31.73 -27.77
CA PHE A 160 -11.56 -30.49 -28.01
C PHE A 160 -11.99 -29.47 -26.95
N GLU A 161 -11.04 -28.77 -26.34
CA GLU A 161 -11.35 -27.68 -25.39
C GLU A 161 -10.88 -26.33 -25.94
N PRO A 162 -11.66 -25.25 -25.74
CA PRO A 162 -11.29 -23.93 -26.20
C PRO A 162 -10.11 -23.37 -25.38
N ARG A 163 -9.18 -22.74 -26.08
CA ARG A 163 -8.11 -21.92 -25.50
C ARG A 163 -8.68 -20.55 -25.12
N VAL A 164 -8.12 -19.95 -24.09
CA VAL A 164 -8.65 -18.72 -23.48
C VAL A 164 -7.64 -17.59 -23.43
N ALA A 165 -8.16 -16.37 -23.54
CA ALA A 165 -7.37 -15.15 -23.50
C ALA A 165 -7.10 -14.71 -22.05
N LEU A 166 -5.97 -14.05 -21.86
CA LEU A 166 -5.65 -13.26 -20.67
C LEU A 166 -5.71 -11.78 -21.05
N ILE A 167 -6.40 -10.99 -20.25
CA ILE A 167 -6.48 -9.53 -20.37
C ILE A 167 -5.84 -8.93 -19.14
N ILE A 168 -4.91 -7.99 -19.31
CA ILE A 168 -4.30 -7.25 -18.21
C ILE A 168 -4.48 -5.74 -18.38
N ASN A 169 -5.08 -5.06 -17.39
CA ASN A 169 -5.41 -3.62 -17.47
C ASN A 169 -6.07 -3.25 -18.81
N ASN A 170 -7.10 -4.03 -19.19
CA ASN A 170 -7.86 -3.89 -20.43
C ASN A 170 -7.05 -4.11 -21.74
N GLN A 171 -5.82 -4.61 -21.66
CA GLN A 171 -5.01 -5.00 -22.83
C GLN A 171 -4.99 -6.52 -23.02
N LEU A 172 -5.22 -6.97 -24.25
CA LEU A 172 -5.11 -8.39 -24.60
C LEU A 172 -3.64 -8.82 -24.59
N VAL A 173 -3.33 -9.90 -23.88
CA VAL A 173 -1.97 -10.47 -23.85
C VAL A 173 -1.70 -11.27 -25.12
N ILE A 174 -0.84 -10.75 -25.98
CA ILE A 174 -0.44 -11.39 -27.26
C ILE A 174 1.02 -11.86 -27.28
N GLY A 175 1.78 -11.65 -26.21
CA GLY A 175 3.19 -12.01 -26.11
C GLY A 175 3.63 -12.21 -24.65
N SER A 176 4.94 -12.30 -24.42
CA SER A 176 5.53 -12.52 -23.09
C SER A 176 5.55 -11.28 -22.19
N PHE A 177 5.08 -10.12 -22.67
CA PHE A 177 5.01 -8.92 -21.86
C PHE A 177 3.89 -7.97 -22.28
N VAL A 178 3.45 -7.14 -21.32
CA VAL A 178 2.52 -6.01 -21.50
C VAL A 178 3.18 -4.77 -20.89
N ARG A 179 3.03 -3.60 -21.51
CA ARG A 179 3.66 -2.34 -21.06
C ARG A 179 2.62 -1.24 -20.87
N PHE A 180 2.88 -0.43 -19.86
CA PHE A 180 2.13 0.76 -19.47
C PHE A 180 3.13 1.90 -19.19
N ASP A 181 2.63 3.10 -18.95
CA ASP A 181 3.50 4.23 -18.58
C ASP A 181 4.08 4.03 -17.17
N GLU A 182 3.30 3.43 -16.27
CA GLU A 182 3.65 3.19 -14.87
C GLU A 182 4.56 1.97 -14.68
N GLY A 183 4.60 1.05 -15.65
CA GLY A 183 5.37 -0.18 -15.52
C GLY A 183 5.14 -1.20 -16.63
N SER A 184 5.52 -2.43 -16.35
CA SER A 184 5.37 -3.55 -17.28
C SER A 184 5.07 -4.84 -16.53
N ILE A 185 4.52 -5.80 -17.25
CA ILE A 185 4.31 -7.16 -16.75
C ILE A 185 5.00 -8.12 -17.71
N THR A 186 5.77 -9.05 -17.17
CA THR A 186 6.26 -10.23 -17.90
C THR A 186 5.37 -11.43 -17.58
N ILE A 187 4.99 -12.19 -18.60
CA ILE A 187 4.13 -13.36 -18.53
C ILE A 187 4.93 -14.58 -18.97
N ASN A 188 4.97 -15.61 -18.13
CA ASN A 188 5.68 -16.86 -18.41
C ASN A 188 4.81 -18.07 -18.08
N PRO A 189 4.57 -19.00 -19.04
CA PRO A 189 4.98 -18.94 -20.45
C PRO A 189 4.21 -17.88 -21.26
N ALA A 190 4.77 -17.50 -22.42
CA ALA A 190 4.10 -16.65 -23.40
C ALA A 190 2.85 -17.36 -23.98
N PRO A 191 1.85 -16.61 -24.51
CA PRO A 191 0.69 -17.22 -25.15
C PRO A 191 1.10 -17.96 -26.43
N GLY A 192 0.21 -18.84 -26.92
CA GLY A 192 0.38 -19.44 -28.24
C GLY A 192 0.32 -18.40 -29.36
N ALA A 193 0.61 -18.82 -30.59
CA ALA A 193 0.59 -17.94 -31.77
C ALA A 193 -0.77 -17.25 -32.03
N ASP A 194 -1.85 -17.79 -31.47
CA ASP A 194 -3.21 -17.23 -31.49
C ASP A 194 -3.50 -16.26 -30.33
N GLY A 195 -2.51 -15.95 -29.48
CA GLY A 195 -2.66 -15.07 -28.32
C GLY A 195 -3.44 -15.69 -27.15
N LYS A 196 -3.55 -17.02 -27.09
CA LYS A 196 -4.36 -17.72 -26.08
C LYS A 196 -3.55 -18.77 -25.31
N TYR A 197 -4.16 -19.28 -24.24
CA TYR A 197 -3.61 -20.29 -23.34
C TYR A 197 -4.52 -21.49 -23.23
N SER A 198 -3.92 -22.66 -22.98
CA SER A 198 -4.64 -23.91 -22.74
C SER A 198 -5.32 -23.89 -21.37
N LYS A 199 -6.46 -24.57 -21.25
CA LYS A 199 -7.12 -24.74 -19.94
C LYS A 199 -6.22 -25.56 -19.01
N GLY A 200 -6.14 -25.15 -17.74
CA GLY A 200 -5.27 -25.74 -16.72
C GLY A 200 -3.82 -25.25 -16.77
N GLN A 201 -3.45 -24.45 -17.77
CA GLN A 201 -2.10 -23.89 -17.87
C GLN A 201 -1.86 -22.89 -16.73
N SER A 202 -0.75 -23.07 -16.00
CA SER A 202 -0.29 -22.15 -14.96
C SER A 202 0.66 -21.12 -15.55
N LEU A 203 0.42 -19.84 -15.25
CA LEU A 203 1.20 -18.70 -15.71
C LEU A 203 1.77 -17.96 -14.50
N SER A 204 3.02 -17.52 -14.61
CA SER A 204 3.63 -16.58 -13.67
C SER A 204 3.58 -15.16 -14.24
N LEU A 205 3.09 -14.22 -13.44
CA LEU A 205 2.97 -12.81 -13.76
C LEU A 205 3.96 -12.03 -12.90
N THR A 206 4.95 -11.39 -13.53
CA THR A 206 5.94 -10.56 -12.83
C THR A 206 5.74 -9.10 -13.21
N ALA A 207 5.36 -8.26 -12.26
CA ALA A 207 5.24 -6.82 -12.48
C ALA A 207 6.58 -6.13 -12.21
N ARG A 208 6.90 -5.13 -13.02
CA ARG A 208 8.06 -4.26 -12.83
C ARG A 208 7.61 -2.82 -13.02
N ALA A 209 7.70 -2.02 -11.96
CA ALA A 209 7.38 -0.60 -12.01
C ALA A 209 8.47 0.18 -12.77
N ASN A 210 8.05 1.22 -13.48
CA ASN A 210 8.94 2.21 -14.07
C ASN A 210 9.38 3.22 -12.99
N SER A 211 10.38 4.04 -13.30
CA SER A 211 10.85 5.09 -12.38
C SER A 211 9.70 6.02 -11.98
N GLY A 212 9.59 6.30 -10.67
CA GLY A 212 8.51 7.12 -10.12
C GLY A 212 7.24 6.36 -9.78
N TYR A 213 7.22 5.04 -9.90
CA TYR A 213 6.12 4.18 -9.46
C TYR A 213 6.65 3.03 -8.62
N ASP A 214 5.81 2.54 -7.70
CA ASP A 214 6.00 1.25 -7.04
C ASP A 214 4.88 0.31 -7.46
N TRP A 215 5.19 -0.98 -7.56
CA TRP A 215 4.15 -2.00 -7.69
C TRP A 215 3.42 -2.15 -6.34
N PHE A 216 2.09 -2.19 -6.38
CA PHE A 216 1.26 -2.26 -5.17
C PHE A 216 0.57 -3.62 -5.02
N SER A 217 -0.25 -4.00 -6.00
CA SER A 217 -1.02 -5.25 -5.92
C SER A 217 -1.52 -5.74 -7.28
N TRP A 218 -2.10 -6.94 -7.27
CA TRP A 218 -2.93 -7.45 -8.34
C TRP A 218 -4.41 -7.39 -7.93
N ALA A 219 -5.29 -7.20 -8.91
CA ALA A 219 -6.74 -7.24 -8.74
C ALA A 219 -7.43 -7.99 -9.89
N GLY A 220 -8.73 -8.27 -9.73
CA GLY A 220 -9.51 -9.04 -10.71
C GLY A 220 -9.44 -10.54 -10.44
N THR A 221 -9.10 -11.33 -11.46
CA THR A 221 -9.01 -12.80 -11.31
C THR A 221 -7.87 -13.24 -10.40
N VAL A 222 -6.80 -12.44 -10.32
CA VAL A 222 -5.75 -12.53 -9.31
C VAL A 222 -5.95 -11.37 -8.35
N ASN A 223 -6.06 -11.63 -7.05
CA ASN A 223 -6.24 -10.59 -6.04
C ASN A 223 -5.35 -10.87 -4.83
N ASP A 224 -4.09 -10.44 -4.95
CA ASP A 224 -3.05 -10.68 -3.95
C ASP A 224 -1.99 -9.57 -3.97
N THR A 225 -1.08 -9.66 -3.01
CA THR A 225 0.07 -8.78 -2.85
C THR A 225 1.39 -9.55 -3.00
N PHE A 226 1.44 -10.52 -3.93
CA PHE A 226 2.67 -11.22 -4.30
C PHE A 226 3.19 -10.74 -5.66
N ASN A 227 4.52 -10.56 -5.78
CA ASN A 227 5.17 -10.30 -7.04
C ASN A 227 6.50 -11.09 -7.11
N PRO A 228 6.61 -12.12 -7.98
CA PRO A 228 5.62 -12.53 -8.98
C PRO A 228 4.36 -13.17 -8.38
N SER A 229 3.23 -13.04 -9.08
CA SER A 229 1.99 -13.77 -8.81
C SER A 229 1.79 -14.91 -9.82
N SER A 230 0.82 -15.80 -9.58
CA SER A 230 0.50 -16.94 -10.43
C SER A 230 -1.00 -17.04 -10.72
N ILE A 231 -1.35 -17.45 -11.94
CA ILE A 231 -2.73 -17.67 -12.38
C ILE A 231 -2.86 -18.99 -13.12
N VAL A 232 -3.96 -19.72 -12.90
CA VAL A 232 -4.30 -20.92 -13.66
C VAL A 232 -5.47 -20.63 -14.58
N MET A 233 -5.30 -20.89 -15.88
CA MET A 233 -6.32 -20.62 -16.89
C MET A 233 -7.49 -21.60 -16.75
N ASN A 234 -8.62 -21.17 -16.19
CA ASN A 234 -9.73 -22.06 -15.81
C ASN A 234 -10.72 -22.40 -16.95
N GLY A 235 -10.41 -22.04 -18.20
CA GLY A 235 -11.30 -22.27 -19.35
C GLY A 235 -12.29 -21.13 -19.62
N THR A 236 -12.16 -20.00 -18.92
CA THR A 236 -12.81 -18.72 -19.27
C THR A 236 -11.77 -17.61 -19.47
N VAL A 237 -12.17 -16.48 -20.08
CA VAL A 237 -11.28 -15.31 -20.21
C VAL A 237 -10.90 -14.81 -18.82
N GLN A 238 -9.60 -14.66 -18.57
CA GLN A 238 -9.09 -14.14 -17.30
C GLN A 238 -8.85 -12.64 -17.42
N ASN A 239 -9.30 -11.88 -16.42
CA ASN A 239 -9.13 -10.43 -16.37
C ASN A 239 -8.35 -10.07 -15.11
N VAL A 240 -7.10 -9.66 -15.31
CA VAL A 240 -6.21 -9.24 -14.24
C VAL A 240 -6.00 -7.74 -14.34
N SER A 241 -5.89 -7.07 -13.22
CA SER A 241 -5.42 -5.70 -13.14
C SER A 241 -4.15 -5.65 -12.31
N VAL A 242 -3.18 -4.86 -12.74
CA VAL A 242 -2.00 -4.52 -11.93
C VAL A 242 -2.15 -3.09 -11.45
N VAL A 243 -1.87 -2.87 -10.16
CA VAL A 243 -1.90 -1.55 -9.56
C VAL A 243 -0.45 -1.10 -9.34
N PHE A 244 -0.10 0.03 -9.95
CA PHE A 244 1.12 0.77 -9.67
C PHE A 244 0.74 2.06 -8.96
N GLU A 245 1.47 2.42 -7.91
CA GLU A 245 1.24 3.66 -7.17
C GLU A 245 2.35 4.67 -7.49
N PRO A 246 2.00 5.95 -7.76
CA PRO A 246 2.99 6.97 -8.02
C PRO A 246 3.77 7.29 -6.75
N ARG A 247 5.09 7.39 -6.87
CA ARG A 247 5.97 7.88 -5.83
C ARG A 247 6.06 9.39 -5.89
N SER A 248 6.15 10.01 -4.73
CA SER A 248 6.04 11.47 -4.59
C SER A 248 7.26 12.09 -3.91
N PHE A 249 7.50 13.36 -4.20
CA PHE A 249 8.54 14.17 -3.60
C PHE A 249 8.03 14.94 -2.38
N ILE A 250 8.95 15.34 -1.50
CA ILE A 250 8.71 16.36 -0.49
C ILE A 250 9.61 17.55 -0.80
N TYR A 251 9.03 18.75 -0.76
CA TYR A 251 9.75 20.02 -0.85
C TYR A 251 9.56 20.79 0.46
N ILE A 252 10.65 21.31 1.03
CA ILE A 252 10.64 22.18 2.22
C ILE A 252 11.24 23.52 1.85
N ASN A 253 10.47 24.61 1.97
CA ASN A 253 10.87 25.94 1.52
C ASN A 253 11.45 25.94 0.09
N THR A 254 10.77 25.23 -0.83
CA THR A 254 11.18 25.01 -2.24
C THR A 254 12.38 24.10 -2.48
N GLN A 255 13.09 23.65 -1.43
CA GLN A 255 14.19 22.70 -1.57
C GLN A 255 13.66 21.27 -1.60
N LEU A 256 14.15 20.46 -2.53
CA LEU A 256 13.80 19.05 -2.62
C LEU A 256 14.46 18.25 -1.49
N VAL A 257 13.67 17.44 -0.78
CA VAL A 257 14.19 16.49 0.21
C VAL A 257 14.77 15.29 -0.53
N ILE A 258 16.08 15.09 -0.41
CA ILE A 258 16.81 13.96 -0.99
C ILE A 258 17.57 13.12 0.05
N ASP A 259 17.56 13.54 1.31
CA ASP A 259 18.21 12.88 2.45
C ASP A 259 17.33 13.06 3.71
N SER A 260 17.80 12.54 4.85
CA SER A 260 17.20 12.65 6.17
C SER A 260 17.18 14.06 6.76
N SER A 261 17.82 15.05 6.13
CA SER A 261 17.84 16.43 6.60
C SER A 261 17.93 17.47 5.48
N ILE A 262 17.40 18.65 5.75
CA ILE A 262 17.62 19.88 4.97
C ILE A 262 18.13 20.97 5.92
N ASP A 263 19.25 21.58 5.57
CA ASP A 263 19.86 22.64 6.37
C ASP A 263 19.51 24.04 5.85
N PHE A 264 19.12 24.90 6.77
CA PHE A 264 18.95 26.34 6.57
C PHE A 264 19.88 27.10 7.52
N PRO A 265 20.25 28.35 7.21
CA PRO A 265 21.03 29.17 8.15
C PRO A 265 20.41 29.29 9.54
N GLN A 266 19.08 29.32 9.62
CA GLN A 266 18.31 29.49 10.86
C GLN A 266 18.04 28.17 11.60
N GLY A 267 18.28 27.02 10.99
CA GLY A 267 18.00 25.72 11.58
C GLY A 267 17.96 24.60 10.55
N THR A 268 17.87 23.37 11.04
CA THR A 268 17.80 22.15 10.23
C THR A 268 16.41 21.56 10.32
N VAL A 269 15.91 21.00 9.23
CA VAL A 269 14.70 20.17 9.24
C VAL A 269 15.11 18.72 9.04
N LEU A 270 14.78 17.86 10.01
CA LEU A 270 14.93 16.42 9.90
C LEU A 270 13.67 15.78 9.33
N VAL A 271 13.86 14.77 8.49
CA VAL A 271 12.80 14.02 7.83
C VAL A 271 13.03 12.53 8.05
N ASN A 272 12.03 11.85 8.64
CA ASN A 272 12.12 10.43 8.99
C ASN A 272 10.84 9.67 8.59
N PRO A 273 10.91 8.63 7.73
CA PRO A 273 12.13 8.14 7.07
C PRO A 273 12.69 9.13 6.04
N ALA A 274 13.98 8.97 5.73
CA ALA A 274 14.59 9.58 4.55
C ALA A 274 13.89 9.07 3.27
N PRO A 275 13.92 9.82 2.17
CA PRO A 275 13.42 9.31 0.89
C PRO A 275 14.25 8.10 0.44
N GLY A 276 13.71 7.30 -0.48
CA GLY A 276 14.51 6.25 -1.13
C GLY A 276 15.65 6.83 -1.98
N ASP A 277 16.54 5.98 -2.50
CA ASP A 277 17.71 6.39 -3.30
C ASP A 277 17.37 7.24 -4.54
N ASP A 278 16.13 7.20 -5.00
CA ASP A 278 15.58 8.01 -6.09
C ASP A 278 14.98 9.35 -5.64
N GLY A 279 15.12 9.70 -4.36
CA GLY A 279 14.59 10.93 -3.75
C GLY A 279 13.08 10.94 -3.54
N LYS A 280 12.39 9.78 -3.63
CA LYS A 280 10.92 9.71 -3.59
C LYS A 280 10.39 8.80 -2.48
N TYR A 281 9.15 9.06 -2.09
CA TYR A 281 8.40 8.29 -1.12
C TYR A 281 7.29 7.47 -1.79
N ALA A 282 7.07 6.25 -1.31
CA ALA A 282 5.91 5.44 -1.69
C ALA A 282 4.60 6.12 -1.20
N TYR A 283 3.51 5.89 -1.93
CA TYR A 283 2.19 6.35 -1.51
C TYR A 283 1.81 5.78 -0.13
N GLY A 284 1.11 6.57 0.66
CA GLY A 284 0.71 6.24 2.04
C GLY A 284 1.84 6.31 3.07
N THR A 285 3.10 6.54 2.68
CA THR A 285 4.22 6.65 3.63
C THR A 285 3.93 7.75 4.64
N LYS A 286 4.10 7.44 5.93
CA LYS A 286 4.01 8.41 7.01
C LYS A 286 5.41 8.94 7.31
N VAL A 287 5.60 10.24 7.16
CA VAL A 287 6.88 10.92 7.33
C VAL A 287 6.77 11.89 8.50
N THR A 288 7.63 11.72 9.50
CA THR A 288 7.79 12.66 10.60
C THR A 288 8.80 13.73 10.21
N ILE A 289 8.42 14.99 10.38
CA ILE A 289 9.23 16.17 10.07
C ILE A 289 9.46 16.93 11.37
N SER A 290 10.73 17.23 11.66
CA SER A 290 11.14 17.88 12.90
C SER A 290 12.02 19.09 12.60
N ALA A 291 11.66 20.25 13.13
CA ALA A 291 12.49 21.45 13.07
C ALA A 291 13.45 21.47 14.25
N ILE A 292 14.73 21.66 13.96
CA ILE A 292 15.80 21.88 14.93
C ILE A 292 16.37 23.28 14.67
N PRO A 293 15.92 24.29 15.43
CA PRO A 293 16.44 25.65 15.29
C PRO A 293 17.93 25.73 15.61
N SER A 294 18.65 26.57 14.87
CA SER A 294 20.03 26.95 15.21
C SER A 294 20.04 27.87 16.44
N GLN A 295 21.21 28.06 17.04
CA GLN A 295 21.38 28.96 18.19
C GLN A 295 20.79 30.36 17.90
N GLY A 296 19.94 30.86 18.80
CA GLY A 296 19.30 32.18 18.69
C GLY A 296 18.02 32.21 17.83
N TYR A 297 17.59 31.06 17.29
CA TYR A 297 16.33 30.91 16.59
C TYR A 297 15.40 29.95 17.32
N GLY A 298 14.11 30.11 17.07
CA GLY A 298 13.05 29.17 17.44
C GLY A 298 12.25 28.75 16.21
N TRP A 299 11.57 27.62 16.32
CA TRP A 299 10.56 27.22 15.35
C TRP A 299 9.27 27.98 15.65
N LYS A 300 8.69 28.61 14.61
CA LYS A 300 7.43 29.35 14.72
C LYS A 300 6.25 28.49 14.32
N ASP A 301 6.22 28.07 13.07
CA ASP A 301 5.15 27.29 12.47
C ASP A 301 5.60 26.55 11.21
N TRP A 302 4.77 25.60 10.80
CA TRP A 302 4.81 25.01 9.47
C TRP A 302 3.67 25.56 8.61
N SER A 303 3.69 25.26 7.32
CA SER A 303 2.50 25.28 6.48
C SER A 303 2.52 24.08 5.54
N GLY A 304 1.34 23.54 5.25
CA GLY A 304 1.18 22.42 4.30
C GLY A 304 1.35 21.03 4.92
N THR A 305 1.46 20.92 6.24
CA THR A 305 1.54 19.62 6.94
C THR A 305 0.16 19.13 7.40
N GLY A 306 -0.80 20.04 7.56
CA GLY A 306 -2.14 19.77 8.11
C GLY A 306 -2.17 19.74 9.63
N GLN A 307 -1.01 19.79 10.29
CA GLN A 307 -0.82 19.95 11.74
C GLN A 307 0.27 21.00 11.97
N ASP A 308 -0.01 22.22 11.50
CA ASP A 308 0.99 23.26 11.28
C ASP A 308 1.50 23.94 12.57
N THR A 309 0.88 23.65 13.72
CA THR A 309 1.20 24.22 15.04
C THR A 309 1.91 23.24 15.97
N ILE A 310 2.43 22.13 15.46
CA ILE A 310 3.12 21.11 16.27
C ILE A 310 4.50 20.84 15.68
N ASN A 311 5.51 20.74 16.54
CA ASN A 311 6.86 20.30 16.18
C ASN A 311 7.35 19.27 17.21
N PRO A 312 7.70 18.03 16.79
CA PRO A 312 7.65 17.50 15.42
C PRO A 312 6.22 17.23 14.93
N THR A 313 6.02 17.19 13.61
CA THR A 313 4.73 16.87 12.97
C THR A 313 4.85 15.65 12.07
N GLN A 314 3.73 15.01 11.74
CA GLN A 314 3.69 13.84 10.84
C GLN A 314 2.76 14.11 9.66
N ILE A 315 3.24 13.81 8.46
CA ILE A 315 2.48 13.90 7.22
C ILE A 315 2.30 12.51 6.60
N THR A 316 1.26 12.37 5.79
CA THR A 316 1.05 11.19 4.93
C THR A 316 1.27 11.58 3.48
N ILE A 317 2.12 10.84 2.78
CA ILE A 317 2.41 11.04 1.37
C ILE A 317 1.26 10.48 0.53
N ASN A 318 0.52 11.34 -0.15
CA ASN A 318 -0.55 10.96 -1.09
C ASN A 318 -0.39 11.63 -2.47
N SER A 319 0.57 12.55 -2.57
CA SER A 319 0.99 13.30 -3.73
C SER A 319 2.30 13.99 -3.35
N ASP A 320 2.92 14.72 -4.27
CA ASP A 320 3.98 15.66 -3.96
C ASP A 320 3.54 16.60 -2.83
N LYS A 321 4.43 16.82 -1.87
CA LYS A 321 4.19 17.67 -0.70
C LYS A 321 5.04 18.92 -0.79
N HIS A 322 4.40 20.08 -0.63
CA HIS A 322 5.07 21.37 -0.52
C HIS A 322 4.83 21.92 0.88
N ILE A 323 5.90 21.98 1.65
CA ILE A 323 5.88 22.39 3.05
C ILE A 323 6.70 23.65 3.18
N SER A 324 6.21 24.61 3.95
CA SER A 324 7.04 25.73 4.37
C SER A 324 7.30 25.66 5.86
N ILE A 325 8.49 26.06 6.27
CA ILE A 325 8.90 26.21 7.66
C ILE A 325 9.34 27.63 7.91
N VAL A 326 8.90 28.20 9.03
CA VAL A 326 9.38 29.50 9.49
C VAL A 326 10.16 29.33 10.78
N PHE A 327 11.43 29.73 10.73
CA PHE A 327 12.23 30.00 11.91
C PHE A 327 12.20 31.49 12.22
N GLU A 328 12.15 31.86 13.49
CA GLU A 328 12.21 33.26 13.93
C GLU A 328 13.23 33.47 15.05
N PRO A 329 13.77 34.70 15.22
CA PRO A 329 14.71 34.98 16.29
C PRO A 329 14.07 34.82 17.66
N HIS A 330 14.74 34.10 18.55
CA HIS A 330 14.33 33.89 19.95
C HIS A 330 15.43 34.42 20.88
N TYR A 331 15.03 34.87 22.08
CA TYR A 331 15.89 35.67 22.93
C TYR A 331 16.07 35.10 24.33
N SER A 332 17.31 35.12 24.83
CA SER A 332 17.63 34.72 26.21
C SER A 332 17.44 35.87 27.19
N LEU A 333 16.96 35.59 28.40
CA LEU A 333 17.01 36.49 29.54
C LEU A 333 18.06 35.99 30.54
N SER A 334 19.00 36.85 30.92
CA SER A 334 19.92 36.63 32.03
C SER A 334 19.63 37.58 33.18
N VAL A 335 19.65 37.07 34.41
CA VAL A 335 19.43 37.81 35.65
C VAL A 335 20.63 37.63 36.56
N GLY A 336 21.33 38.72 36.89
CA GLY A 336 22.53 38.66 37.75
C GLY A 336 23.64 37.77 37.20
N GLY A 337 23.75 37.67 35.87
CA GLY A 337 24.70 36.79 35.18
C GLY A 337 24.25 35.33 35.02
N GLN A 338 23.05 34.96 35.47
CA GLN A 338 22.49 33.62 35.30
C GLN A 338 21.40 33.62 34.23
N VAL A 339 21.44 32.67 33.28
CA VAL A 339 20.37 32.51 32.30
C VAL A 339 19.11 32.02 33.00
N SER A 340 18.00 32.71 32.77
CA SER A 340 16.69 32.32 33.29
C SER A 340 16.16 31.11 32.53
N THR A 341 15.86 30.04 33.25
CA THR A 341 15.25 28.82 32.72
C THR A 341 13.86 28.57 33.31
N GLY A 342 13.32 29.49 34.10
CA GLY A 342 12.09 29.27 34.87
C GLY A 342 11.42 30.56 35.34
N THR A 343 10.58 30.46 36.36
CA THR A 343 9.81 31.59 36.92
C THR A 343 10.52 32.34 38.03
N SER A 344 11.71 31.89 38.47
CA SER A 344 12.48 32.59 39.49
C SER A 344 13.97 32.37 39.32
N VAL A 345 14.76 33.42 39.56
CA VAL A 345 16.23 33.37 39.61
C VAL A 345 16.68 33.90 40.98
N ASN A 346 17.47 33.11 41.70
CA ASN A 346 18.03 33.52 42.98
C ASN A 346 19.35 34.26 42.76
N VAL A 347 19.50 35.39 43.45
CA VAL A 347 20.70 36.22 43.39
C VAL A 347 21.13 36.62 44.79
N ILE A 348 22.27 37.28 44.93
CA ILE A 348 22.72 37.74 46.24
C ILE A 348 21.76 38.82 46.77
N GLY A 349 21.20 38.58 47.97
CA GLY A 349 20.30 39.52 48.66
C GLY A 349 18.82 39.40 48.30
N GLY A 350 18.44 38.51 47.39
CA GLY A 350 17.05 38.34 46.99
C GLY A 350 16.82 37.32 45.88
N SER A 351 15.62 37.34 45.32
CA SER A 351 15.27 36.62 44.11
C SER A 351 14.58 37.53 43.11
N VAL A 352 14.45 37.05 41.88
CA VAL A 352 13.72 37.71 40.81
C VAL A 352 12.66 36.77 40.30
N ASN A 353 11.39 37.13 40.48
CA ASN A 353 10.27 36.40 39.96
C ASN A 353 9.94 36.89 38.54
N ILE A 354 9.66 35.95 37.63
CA ILE A 354 9.42 36.18 36.22
C ILE A 354 8.05 35.59 35.88
N SER A 355 7.16 36.41 35.32
CA SER A 355 5.76 36.05 35.11
C SER A 355 5.53 34.93 34.09
N GLN A 356 6.51 34.64 33.25
CA GLN A 356 6.40 33.67 32.17
C GLN A 356 7.74 32.91 32.01
N THR A 357 7.66 31.59 31.94
CA THR A 357 8.81 30.75 31.61
C THR A 357 9.19 30.89 30.14
N PRO A 358 10.47 30.71 29.77
CA PRO A 358 10.86 30.54 28.39
C PRO A 358 10.11 29.38 27.71
N GLY A 359 10.14 29.34 26.38
CA GLY A 359 9.64 28.23 25.59
C GLY A 359 10.42 26.94 25.84
N ILE A 360 10.01 25.87 25.16
CA ILE A 360 10.64 24.54 25.27
C ILE A 360 12.12 24.52 24.84
N ASP A 361 12.53 25.52 24.05
CA ASP A 361 13.91 25.77 23.61
C ASP A 361 14.73 26.56 24.63
N GLY A 362 14.13 26.95 25.76
CA GLY A 362 14.79 27.77 26.79
C GLY A 362 14.88 29.26 26.44
N LEU A 363 14.19 29.73 25.40
CA LEU A 363 14.24 31.12 24.93
C LEU A 363 12.84 31.75 24.88
N TYR A 364 12.79 33.07 24.77
CA TYR A 364 11.55 33.82 24.62
C TYR A 364 11.31 34.18 23.15
N SER A 365 10.08 33.95 22.69
CA SER A 365 9.60 34.42 21.39
C SER A 365 9.69 35.94 21.28
N PRO A 366 9.81 36.49 20.06
CA PRO A 366 9.97 37.91 19.86
C PRO A 366 8.73 38.68 20.31
N ALA A 367 8.94 39.87 20.84
CA ALA A 367 7.91 40.80 21.31
C ALA A 367 7.06 40.30 22.51
N VAL A 368 7.43 39.18 23.14
CA VAL A 368 6.81 38.76 24.39
C VAL A 368 7.14 39.77 25.48
N GLN A 369 6.10 40.26 26.16
CA GLN A 369 6.22 41.14 27.30
C GLN A 369 6.11 40.33 28.59
N ILE A 370 7.17 40.35 29.40
CA ILE A 370 7.22 39.65 30.69
C ILE A 370 7.30 40.66 31.84
N ASN A 371 6.63 40.35 32.94
CA ASN A 371 6.74 41.12 34.17
C ASN A 371 7.79 40.48 35.09
N ILE A 372 8.66 41.31 35.63
CA ILE A 372 9.78 40.90 36.46
C ILE A 372 9.69 41.64 37.79
N THR A 373 9.78 40.89 38.89
CA THR A 373 9.67 41.42 40.25
C THR A 373 10.87 41.02 41.07
N ALA A 374 11.63 41.99 41.58
CA ALA A 374 12.67 41.77 42.57
C ALA A 374 12.06 41.57 43.96
N VAL A 375 12.43 40.47 44.61
CA VAL A 375 11.97 40.11 45.96
C VAL A 375 13.20 40.06 46.87
N PRO A 376 13.41 41.07 47.73
CA PRO A 376 14.50 41.05 48.70
C PRO A 376 14.33 39.90 49.69
N THR A 377 15.43 39.26 50.07
CA THR A 377 15.45 38.37 51.23
C THR A 377 15.46 39.21 52.52
N GLU A 378 15.08 38.61 53.64
CA GLU A 378 15.18 39.26 54.95
C GLU A 378 16.58 39.86 55.19
N GLY A 379 16.61 41.07 55.75
CA GLY A 379 17.85 41.84 55.95
C GLY A 379 18.37 42.52 54.68
N TYR A 380 17.60 42.56 53.59
CA TYR A 380 17.88 43.33 52.40
C TYR A 380 16.67 44.16 51.98
N ARG A 381 16.94 45.25 51.24
CA ARG A 381 15.95 45.96 50.44
C ARG A 381 16.36 45.97 48.98
N PHE A 382 15.38 46.06 48.09
CA PHE A 382 15.63 46.35 46.69
C PHE A 382 16.03 47.83 46.56
N ASP A 383 17.05 48.10 45.74
CA ASP A 383 17.51 49.45 45.43
C ASP A 383 17.14 49.86 44.00
N ARG A 384 17.62 49.09 43.01
CA ARG A 384 17.39 49.38 41.59
C ARG A 384 17.68 48.19 40.69
N TRP A 385 17.20 48.27 39.45
CA TRP A 385 17.66 47.46 38.33
C TRP A 385 18.87 48.11 37.64
N SER A 386 19.73 47.27 37.07
CA SER A 386 20.86 47.65 36.22
C SER A 386 21.03 46.67 35.06
N GLY A 387 21.88 47.03 34.07
CA GLY A 387 22.04 46.27 32.83
C GLY A 387 21.12 46.80 31.74
N ASP A 388 20.46 45.91 31.00
CA ASP A 388 19.57 46.27 29.89
C ASP A 388 18.24 46.92 30.33
N VAL A 389 17.96 46.91 31.64
CA VAL A 389 16.86 47.68 32.23
C VAL A 389 17.37 48.44 33.44
N THR A 390 16.87 49.66 33.62
CA THR A 390 17.15 50.53 34.76
C THR A 390 15.85 50.99 35.40
N GLY A 391 15.85 51.18 36.73
CA GLY A 391 14.71 51.73 37.44
C GLY A 391 14.69 51.34 38.91
N THR A 392 13.94 52.08 39.73
CA THR A 392 13.83 51.87 41.19
C THR A 392 12.54 51.15 41.58
N ASN A 393 11.63 50.91 40.63
CA ASN A 393 10.45 50.09 40.88
C ASN A 393 10.88 48.62 40.97
N SER A 394 10.49 47.96 42.06
CA SER A 394 10.77 46.52 42.26
C SER A 394 10.14 45.64 41.18
N THR A 395 9.04 46.10 40.58
CA THR A 395 8.38 45.45 39.44
C THR A 395 8.57 46.27 38.17
N ILE A 396 9.00 45.59 37.10
CA ILE A 396 9.19 46.16 35.76
C ILE A 396 8.53 45.27 34.70
N SER A 397 8.20 45.87 33.55
CA SER A 397 7.76 45.15 32.37
C SER A 397 8.87 45.16 31.32
N LEU A 398 9.28 43.99 30.85
CA LEU A 398 10.38 43.78 29.93
C LEU A 398 9.86 43.21 28.61
N ASN A 399 10.20 43.86 27.49
CA ASN A 399 9.91 43.36 26.16
C ASN A 399 11.11 42.57 25.61
N MET A 400 10.89 41.30 25.25
CA MET A 400 11.89 40.41 24.68
C MET A 400 12.04 40.67 23.17
N ASN A 401 12.85 41.68 22.84
CA ASN A 401 13.19 42.07 21.46
C ASN A 401 14.67 41.89 21.11
N SER A 402 15.47 41.44 22.07
CA SER A 402 16.87 41.08 21.95
C SER A 402 17.20 40.17 23.13
N ASN A 403 18.38 39.54 23.14
CA ASN A 403 18.93 39.00 24.38
C ASN A 403 18.99 40.11 25.43
N LYS A 404 18.58 39.80 26.66
CA LYS A 404 18.54 40.73 27.79
C LYS A 404 19.40 40.22 28.94
N ASN A 405 20.16 41.11 29.55
CA ASN A 405 20.91 40.88 30.78
C ASN A 405 20.55 41.98 31.79
N ILE A 406 19.83 41.61 32.84
CA ILE A 406 19.41 42.52 33.90
C ILE A 406 20.02 42.09 35.22
N THR A 407 20.24 43.02 36.13
CA THR A 407 20.77 42.72 37.46
C THR A 407 20.01 43.54 38.50
N PRO A 408 19.26 42.90 39.43
CA PRO A 408 18.71 43.59 40.58
C PRO A 408 19.85 43.93 41.54
N VAL A 409 19.78 45.12 42.11
CA VAL A 409 20.69 45.57 43.17
C VAL A 409 19.94 45.53 44.48
N PHE A 410 20.40 44.68 45.39
CA PHE A 410 19.90 44.59 46.75
C PHE A 410 20.92 45.19 47.71
N ILE A 411 20.47 46.02 48.63
CA ILE A 411 21.30 46.62 49.67
C ILE A 411 20.96 45.95 50.99
N LYS A 412 22.00 45.51 51.70
CA LYS A 412 21.86 44.91 53.03
C LYS A 412 21.41 45.99 54.01
N THR A 413 20.40 45.66 54.80
CA THR A 413 19.84 46.53 55.82
C THR A 413 19.96 45.91 57.20
N PHE A 414 20.10 46.73 58.22
CA PHE A 414 20.16 46.32 59.62
C PHE A 414 19.06 46.99 60.44
N ALA A 415 18.50 46.23 61.37
CA ALA A 415 17.48 46.73 62.29
C ALA A 415 18.13 47.53 63.44
N LEU A 416 17.52 48.66 63.79
CA LEU A 416 17.82 49.41 65.01
C LEU A 416 16.61 49.35 65.94
N THR A 417 16.80 48.73 67.10
CA THR A 417 15.81 48.68 68.17
C THR A 417 16.17 49.71 69.24
N VAL A 418 15.22 50.54 69.65
CA VAL A 418 15.42 51.49 70.74
C VAL A 418 14.47 51.23 71.89
N SER A 419 14.95 51.39 73.12
CA SER A 419 14.14 51.24 74.34
C SER A 419 14.46 52.33 75.37
N VAL A 420 13.60 52.43 76.40
CA VAL A 420 13.66 53.46 77.45
C VAL A 420 13.58 52.76 78.80
N SER A 421 14.45 53.13 79.75
CA SER A 421 14.48 52.62 81.12
C SER A 421 14.61 53.76 82.14
N PRO A 422 13.70 53.90 83.13
CA PRO A 422 12.43 53.19 83.25
C PRO A 422 11.48 53.57 82.10
N SER A 423 10.48 52.73 81.81
CA SER A 423 9.60 52.89 80.62
C SER A 423 8.81 54.20 80.58
N ASP A 424 8.62 54.85 81.74
CA ASP A 424 7.95 56.15 81.89
C ASP A 424 8.92 57.34 81.95
N GLY A 425 10.23 57.09 81.85
CA GLY A 425 11.28 58.09 82.02
C GLY A 425 11.46 59.06 80.84
N GLY A 426 11.00 58.70 79.64
CA GLY A 426 11.17 59.53 78.45
C GLY A 426 10.78 58.83 77.15
N THR A 427 11.26 59.38 76.04
CA THR A 427 11.10 58.82 74.69
C THR A 427 12.43 58.80 73.95
N VAL A 428 12.56 57.93 72.96
CA VAL A 428 13.68 57.92 72.02
C VAL A 428 13.14 58.16 70.62
N THR A 429 13.73 59.13 69.92
CA THR A 429 13.41 59.44 68.52
C THR A 429 14.54 58.96 67.62
N ILE A 430 14.18 58.26 66.54
CA ILE A 430 15.08 57.84 65.46
C ILE A 430 14.58 58.39 64.11
N PRO A 431 15.49 58.70 63.16
CA PRO A 431 15.12 59.23 61.86
C PRO A 431 14.65 58.13 60.90
N GLY A 432 13.41 58.22 60.43
CA GLY A 432 12.89 57.31 59.40
C GLY A 432 12.35 55.99 59.97
N THR A 433 12.75 54.87 59.38
CA THR A 433 12.24 53.53 59.70
C THR A 433 13.09 52.82 60.77
N THR A 434 12.72 51.58 61.13
CA THR A 434 13.51 50.73 62.04
C THR A 434 14.61 49.93 61.33
N SER A 435 14.69 50.00 60.00
CA SER A 435 15.70 49.34 59.16
C SER A 435 16.50 50.37 58.39
N TYR A 436 17.82 50.20 58.33
CA TYR A 436 18.77 51.14 57.76
C TYR A 436 19.79 50.45 56.88
N ASP A 437 20.22 51.09 55.79
CA ASP A 437 21.24 50.55 54.91
C ASP A 437 22.56 50.36 55.65
N THR A 438 23.30 49.32 55.27
CA THR A 438 24.64 49.09 55.79
C THR A 438 25.53 50.34 55.63
N GLY A 439 26.21 50.71 56.71
CA GLY A 439 27.06 51.91 56.75
C GLY A 439 26.31 53.22 57.01
N SER A 440 24.98 53.20 57.15
CA SER A 440 24.20 54.37 57.56
C SER A 440 24.61 54.84 58.95
N LYS A 441 24.63 56.15 59.15
CA LYS A 441 24.86 56.79 60.45
C LYS A 441 23.55 57.31 61.00
N VAL A 442 23.01 56.66 62.01
CA VAL A 442 21.69 56.96 62.57
C VAL A 442 21.84 57.80 63.82
N THR A 443 21.29 59.00 63.83
CA THR A 443 21.28 59.84 65.03
C THR A 443 20.07 59.48 65.89
N VAL A 444 20.33 58.98 67.09
CA VAL A 444 19.30 58.61 68.06
C VAL A 444 19.24 59.69 69.14
N THR A 445 18.04 60.17 69.49
CA THR A 445 17.86 61.27 70.45
C THR A 445 16.91 60.88 71.58
N ALA A 446 17.38 60.98 72.82
CA ALA A 446 16.59 60.81 74.04
C ALA A 446 15.91 62.13 74.41
N THR A 447 14.63 62.06 74.79
CA THR A 447 13.87 63.20 75.34
C THR A 447 13.30 62.79 76.69
N PRO A 448 13.84 63.32 77.81
CA PRO A 448 13.31 63.05 79.14
C PRO A 448 11.86 63.51 79.27
N LYS A 449 11.05 62.74 80.00
CA LYS A 449 9.74 63.19 80.45
C LYS A 449 9.90 64.17 81.62
N GLU A 450 8.92 65.03 81.84
CA GLU A 450 8.86 65.87 83.04
C GLU A 450 9.06 65.05 84.32
N GLY A 451 9.90 65.55 85.24
CA GLY A 451 10.30 64.85 86.47
C GLY A 451 11.45 63.85 86.31
N TYR A 452 11.98 63.65 85.09
CA TYR A 452 13.14 62.81 84.80
C TYR A 452 14.27 63.60 84.15
N LYS A 453 15.51 63.13 84.32
CA LYS A 453 16.70 63.57 83.58
C LYS A 453 17.31 62.39 82.85
N PHE A 454 17.88 62.64 81.67
CA PHE A 454 18.68 61.63 80.95
C PHE A 454 19.99 61.38 81.71
N GLU A 455 20.37 60.12 81.85
CA GLU A 455 21.60 59.71 82.52
C GLU A 455 22.66 59.28 81.49
N HIS A 456 22.40 58.21 80.75
CA HIS A 456 23.31 57.68 79.73
C HIS A 456 22.59 56.76 78.73
N TRP A 457 23.31 56.42 77.65
CA TRP A 457 22.93 55.35 76.72
C TRP A 457 23.56 54.01 77.12
N GLU A 458 22.80 52.92 76.95
CA GLU A 458 23.26 51.53 77.07
C GLU A 458 23.03 50.73 75.77
N GLY A 459 23.64 49.53 75.71
CA GLY A 459 23.57 48.64 74.56
C GLY A 459 24.64 48.96 73.52
N ASP A 460 24.21 49.10 72.26
CA ASP A 460 25.04 49.48 71.11
C ASP A 460 25.26 50.99 70.98
N ALA A 461 24.70 51.79 71.89
CA ALA A 461 24.97 53.21 72.03
C ALA A 461 25.70 53.48 73.35
N SER A 462 26.44 54.59 73.44
CA SER A 462 27.11 55.00 74.67
C SER A 462 27.24 56.52 74.76
N GLY A 463 27.44 57.02 75.98
CA GLY A 463 27.66 58.43 76.27
C GLY A 463 26.53 59.08 77.05
N ILE A 464 26.78 60.32 77.49
CA ILE A 464 25.91 61.13 78.35
C ILE A 464 25.19 62.25 77.58
N ASN A 465 25.38 62.32 76.27
CA ASN A 465 24.71 63.31 75.42
C ASN A 465 23.32 62.80 75.04
N LEU A 466 22.34 63.71 75.02
CA LEU A 466 20.96 63.39 74.61
C LEU A 466 20.89 62.81 73.19
N SER A 467 21.81 63.16 72.31
CA SER A 467 21.92 62.61 70.95
C SER A 467 23.23 61.86 70.75
N VAL A 468 23.14 60.69 70.11
CA VAL A 468 24.29 59.84 69.77
C VAL A 468 24.14 59.31 68.34
N ILE A 469 25.26 59.09 67.65
CA ILE A 469 25.29 58.50 66.31
C ILE A 469 25.62 57.01 66.45
N ILE A 470 24.80 56.16 65.84
CA ILE A 470 25.02 54.72 65.73
C ILE A 470 25.38 54.39 64.27
N ASP A 471 26.52 53.73 64.07
CA ASP A 471 26.94 53.21 62.77
C ASP A 471 26.29 51.83 62.51
N MET A 472 25.43 51.74 61.49
CA MET A 472 24.66 50.54 61.17
C MET A 472 25.49 49.53 60.38
N ASN A 473 26.33 48.76 61.08
CA ASN A 473 27.15 47.67 60.54
C ASN A 473 26.67 46.25 60.94
N SER A 474 25.71 46.17 61.84
CA SER A 474 24.99 44.97 62.29
C SER A 474 23.61 45.40 62.76
N ASN A 475 22.73 44.45 63.12
CA ASN A 475 21.56 44.80 63.93
C ASN A 475 22.04 45.43 65.24
N LYS A 476 21.38 46.52 65.68
CA LYS A 476 21.76 47.32 66.84
C LYS A 476 20.59 47.48 67.80
N ALA A 477 20.88 47.57 69.09
CA ALA A 477 19.91 47.86 70.14
C ALA A 477 20.46 48.93 71.10
N ALA A 478 19.73 50.02 71.30
CA ALA A 478 20.13 51.11 72.20
C ALA A 478 19.06 51.42 73.24
N THR A 479 19.46 51.61 74.49
CA THR A 479 18.54 51.94 75.60
C THR A 479 18.89 53.31 76.19
N ALA A 480 17.92 54.22 76.24
CA ALA A 480 18.07 55.49 76.95
C ALA A 480 17.71 55.29 78.43
N VAL A 481 18.67 55.57 79.32
CA VAL A 481 18.47 55.47 80.77
C VAL A 481 18.16 56.84 81.35
N PHE A 482 17.10 56.91 82.16
CA PHE A 482 16.65 58.13 82.82
C PHE A 482 16.57 57.92 84.33
N THR A 483 16.80 58.99 85.08
CA THR A 483 16.67 59.02 86.54
C THR A 483 15.68 60.11 86.96
N LYS A 484 14.90 59.85 88.02
CA LYS A 484 14.00 60.87 88.57
C LYS A 484 14.80 62.05 89.12
N ILE A 485 14.29 63.26 88.90
CA ILE A 485 14.81 64.46 89.53
C ILE A 485 14.34 64.45 91.00
N PRO A 486 15.24 64.56 92.00
CA PRO A 486 14.91 64.52 93.43
C PRO A 486 13.95 65.62 93.88
#